data_AF-A0A395W8V4-F1
#
_entry.id   AF-A0A395W8V4-F1
#
_cell.length_a   1.000
_cell.length_b   1.000
_cell.length_c   1.000
_cell.angle_alpha   90.00
_cell.angle_beta   90.00
_cell.angle_gamma   90.00
#
_symmetry.space_group_name_H-M   'P 1'
#
loop_
_entity.id
_entity.type
_entity.pdbx_description
1 polymer ?
#
loop_
_entity_poly.entity_id
_entity_poly.type
_entity_poly.pdbx_seq_one_letter_code
_entity_poly.pdbx_strand_id
1 'polypeptide(L)'
;MSKKVLDQKGRFRNKLISFRMSPEESKMLDRKVALAGISKQDYIINSILNKEIIVEPSPFVIRSIKRELDHKIETCDDKEMLLWIKEMLMGFNGNKKTKVKPTEVSRQ
;
A
#
# COMPACT_ATOMS: atom_id res chain seq x y z
N MET A 1 15.57 9.45 23.80
CA MET A 1 15.86 10.04 22.47
C MET A 1 15.03 9.31 21.43
N SER A 2 14.01 9.96 20.85
CA SER A 2 13.18 9.34 19.80
C SER A 2 14.02 9.07 18.54
N LYS A 3 13.85 7.88 17.93
CA LYS A 3 14.59 7.44 16.75
C LYS A 3 14.25 8.35 15.57
N LYS A 4 15.22 9.12 15.07
CA LYS A 4 15.01 10.05 13.95
C LYS A 4 14.64 9.25 12.70
N VAL A 5 13.52 9.61 12.05
CA VAL A 5 13.06 8.96 10.82
C VAL A 5 13.81 9.55 9.63
N LEU A 6 14.66 8.73 9.02
CA LEU A 6 15.43 9.06 7.82
C LEU A 6 14.73 8.47 6.59
N ASP A 7 14.89 9.13 5.44
CA ASP A 7 14.62 8.50 4.16
C ASP A 7 15.76 7.56 3.72
N GLN A 8 15.56 6.83 2.62
CA GLN A 8 16.57 5.91 2.06
C GLN A 8 17.89 6.61 1.65
N LYS A 9 17.90 7.95 1.57
CA LYS A 9 19.08 8.77 1.24
C LYS A 9 19.67 9.47 2.47
N GLY A 10 19.23 9.13 3.69
CA GLY A 10 19.73 9.71 4.93
C GLY A 10 19.26 11.14 5.21
N ARG A 11 18.18 11.61 4.57
CA ARG A 11 17.59 12.93 4.83
C ARG A 11 16.51 12.83 5.91
N PHE A 12 16.41 13.85 6.75
CA PHE A 12 15.40 13.90 7.81
C PHE A 12 13.99 14.17 7.26
N ARG A 13 13.01 13.38 7.72
CA ARG A 13 11.58 13.64 7.46
C ARG A 13 11.02 14.62 8.50
N ASN A 14 11.37 15.90 8.36
CA ASN A 14 10.96 16.97 9.29
C ASN A 14 9.79 17.83 8.80
N LYS A 15 9.23 17.53 7.63
CA LYS A 15 8.06 18.23 7.07
C LYS A 15 6.78 17.44 7.36
N LEU A 16 5.76 18.14 7.82
CA LEU A 16 4.42 17.60 8.06
C LEU A 16 3.54 17.89 6.84
N ILE A 17 2.87 16.86 6.33
CA ILE A 17 1.87 16.97 5.26
C ILE A 17 0.55 16.44 5.83
N SER A 18 -0.50 17.25 5.75
CA SER A 18 -1.84 16.91 6.21
C SER A 18 -2.85 17.08 5.08
N PHE A 19 -3.77 16.14 4.95
CA PHE A 19 -4.85 16.18 3.97
C PHE A 19 -6.12 15.62 4.59
N ARG A 20 -7.28 16.00 4.04
CA ARG A 20 -8.59 15.48 4.45
C ARG A 20 -8.92 14.27 3.61
N MET A 21 -9.57 13.30 4.23
CA MET A 21 -10.08 12.09 3.58
C MET A 21 -11.47 11.80 4.12
N SER A 22 -12.32 11.21 3.31
CA SER A 22 -13.54 10.58 3.81
C SER A 22 -13.20 9.35 4.67
N PRO A 23 -14.14 8.87 5.50
CA PRO A 23 -13.96 7.62 6.25
C PRO A 23 -13.67 6.42 5.35
N GLU A 24 -14.31 6.36 4.19
CA GLU A 24 -14.17 5.29 3.19
C GLU A 24 -12.78 5.31 2.56
N GLU A 25 -12.31 6.49 2.13
CA GLU A 25 -10.97 6.67 1.57
C GLU A 25 -9.89 6.28 2.59
N SER A 26 -10.09 6.65 3.86
CA SER A 26 -9.15 6.33 4.94
C SER A 26 -9.06 4.83 5.18
N LYS A 27 -10.21 4.13 5.18
CA LYS A 27 -10.29 2.68 5.30
C LYS A 27 -9.61 1.97 4.11
N MET A 28 -9.82 2.46 2.89
CA MET A 28 -9.15 1.91 1.71
C MET A 28 -7.62 2.06 1.80
N LEU A 29 -7.14 3.23 2.24
CA LEU A 29 -5.71 3.47 2.46
C LEU A 29 -5.13 2.48 3.47
N ASP A 30 -5.81 2.24 4.59
CA ASP A 30 -5.36 1.28 5.61
C ASP A 30 -5.26 -0.15 5.07
N ARG A 31 -6.24 -0.58 4.26
CA ARG A 31 -6.21 -1.91 3.61
C ARG A 31 -5.05 -2.02 2.63
N LYS A 32 -4.83 -1.02 1.78
CA LYS A 32 -3.70 -1.02 0.82
C LYS A 32 -2.34 -1.04 1.53
N VAL A 33 -2.21 -0.31 2.65
CA VAL A 33 -0.99 -0.30 3.48
C VAL A 33 -0.75 -1.67 4.11
N ALA A 34 -1.80 -2.33 4.62
CA ALA A 34 -1.70 -3.66 5.19
C ALA A 34 -1.28 -4.73 4.18
N LEU A 35 -1.72 -4.60 2.93
CA LEU A 35 -1.30 -5.46 1.81
C LEU A 35 0.14 -5.18 1.37
N ALA A 36 0.55 -3.91 1.33
CA ALA A 36 1.91 -3.54 0.96
C ALA A 36 2.97 -3.92 2.01
N GLY A 37 2.56 -4.07 3.28
CA GLY A 37 3.44 -4.49 4.38
C GLY A 37 4.49 -3.46 4.80
N ILE A 38 4.31 -2.20 4.40
CA ILE A 38 5.19 -1.06 4.72
C ILE A 38 4.46 -0.06 5.62
N SER A 39 5.19 0.92 6.17
CA SER A 39 4.56 1.96 6.99
C SER A 39 3.60 2.82 6.16
N LYS A 40 2.54 3.33 6.80
CA LYS A 40 1.56 4.24 6.18
C LYS A 40 2.24 5.47 5.56
N GLN A 41 3.26 6.00 6.24
CA GLN A 41 4.06 7.13 5.76
C GLN A 41 4.85 6.76 4.48
N ASP A 42 5.54 5.61 4.46
CA ASP A 42 6.29 5.18 3.28
C ASP A 42 5.37 4.90 2.10
N TYR A 43 4.21 4.29 2.36
CA TYR A 43 3.19 4.04 1.35
C TYR A 43 2.74 5.34 0.70
N ILE A 44 2.28 6.33 1.50
CA ILE A 44 1.79 7.61 0.99
C ILE A 44 2.89 8.34 0.21
N ILE A 45 4.12 8.39 0.72
CA ILE A 45 5.23 9.04 0.03
C ILE A 45 5.54 8.36 -1.30
N ASN A 46 5.55 7.02 -1.33
CA ASN A 46 5.83 6.28 -2.56
C ASN A 46 4.70 6.44 -3.57
N SER A 47 3.44 6.41 -3.13
CA SER A 47 2.28 6.65 -3.99
C SER A 47 2.30 8.06 -4.59
N ILE A 48 2.55 9.11 -3.79
CA ILE A 48 2.57 10.50 -4.28
C ILE A 48 3.74 10.74 -5.25
N LEU A 49 4.89 10.13 -4.99
CA LEU A 49 6.09 10.29 -5.82
C LEU A 49 6.15 9.29 -6.98
N ASN A 50 5.06 8.55 -7.25
CA ASN A 50 5.00 7.48 -8.26
C ASN A 50 6.18 6.50 -8.19
N LYS A 51 6.65 6.23 -6.97
CA LYS A 51 7.70 5.24 -6.72
C LYS A 51 7.08 3.86 -6.63
N GLU A 52 7.80 2.88 -7.15
CA GLU A 52 7.42 1.48 -7.04
C GLU A 52 7.31 1.07 -5.57
N ILE A 53 6.17 0.48 -5.22
CA ILE A 53 5.96 -0.09 -3.90
C ILE A 53 6.47 -1.53 -3.98
N ILE A 54 7.55 -1.80 -3.24
CA ILE A 54 8.14 -3.14 -3.16
C ILE A 54 7.40 -3.91 -2.07
N VAL A 55 6.64 -4.93 -2.46
CA VAL A 55 5.96 -5.80 -1.50
C VAL A 55 6.78 -7.07 -1.31
N GLU A 56 7.17 -7.31 -0.06
CA GLU A 56 7.84 -8.55 0.34
C GLU A 56 6.84 -9.49 1.01
N PRO A 57 6.88 -10.81 0.71
CA PRO A 57 5.93 -11.76 1.24
C PRO A 57 6.28 -12.08 2.70
N SER A 58 5.85 -11.22 3.62
CA SER A 58 5.97 -11.45 5.06
C SER A 58 4.76 -12.22 5.60
N PRO A 59 4.88 -12.94 6.73
CA PRO A 59 3.74 -13.57 7.38
C PRO A 59 2.58 -12.59 7.67
N PHE A 60 2.89 -11.31 7.89
CA PHE A 60 1.90 -10.25 8.05
C PHE A 60 1.15 -10.01 6.75
N VAL A 61 1.86 -9.79 5.63
CA VAL A 61 1.25 -9.58 4.30
C VAL A 61 0.39 -10.77 3.88
N ILE A 62 0.86 -12.00 4.10
CA ILE A 62 0.10 -13.21 3.77
C ILE A 62 -1.21 -13.28 4.59
N ARG A 63 -1.18 -12.92 5.87
CA ARG A 63 -2.40 -12.84 6.71
C ARG A 63 -3.34 -11.75 6.24
N SER A 64 -2.81 -10.58 5.86
CA SER A 64 -3.60 -9.49 5.30
C SER A 64 -4.29 -9.93 4.01
N ILE A 65 -3.57 -10.57 3.09
CA ILE A 65 -4.14 -11.09 1.84
C ILE A 65 -5.28 -12.09 2.14
N LYS A 66 -5.07 -13.06 3.05
CA LYS A 66 -6.13 -14.01 3.45
C LYS A 66 -7.36 -13.30 3.99
N ARG A 67 -7.17 -12.32 4.88
CA ARG A 67 -8.27 -11.54 5.47
C ARG A 67 -9.07 -10.79 4.42
N GLU A 68 -8.39 -10.25 3.41
CA GLU A 68 -9.03 -9.54 2.30
C GLU A 68 -9.75 -10.51 1.34
N LEU A 69 -9.24 -11.72 1.16
CA LEU A 69 -9.91 -12.78 0.37
C LEU A 69 -11.16 -13.33 1.08
N ASP A 70 -11.13 -13.41 2.41
CA ASP A 70 -12.30 -13.80 3.22
C ASP A 70 -13.33 -12.67 3.35
N HIS A 71 -12.99 -11.46 2.89
CA HIS A 71 -13.91 -10.32 2.92
C HIS A 71 -14.99 -10.47 1.84
N LYS A 72 -16.25 -10.21 2.21
CA LYS A 72 -17.34 -10.22 1.24
C LYS A 72 -17.17 -9.07 0.25
N ILE A 73 -17.24 -9.40 -1.04
CA ILE A 73 -17.16 -8.42 -2.12
C ILE A 73 -18.55 -7.80 -2.27
N GLU A 74 -18.78 -6.66 -1.64
CA GLU A 74 -20.07 -5.98 -1.68
C GLU A 74 -19.99 -4.64 -2.44
N THR A 75 -18.81 -3.99 -2.43
CA THR A 75 -18.63 -2.64 -2.98
C THR A 75 -17.72 -2.59 -4.20
N CYS A 76 -17.70 -1.45 -4.91
CA CYS A 76 -16.75 -1.20 -6.01
C CYS A 76 -15.30 -1.19 -5.50
N ASP A 77 -15.08 -0.61 -4.32
CA ASP A 77 -13.78 -0.54 -3.66
C ASP A 77 -13.21 -1.94 -3.37
N ASP A 78 -14.07 -2.90 -3.00
CA ASP A 78 -13.64 -4.29 -2.77
C ASP A 78 -13.17 -4.96 -4.06
N LYS A 79 -13.77 -4.63 -5.21
CA LYS A 79 -13.32 -5.14 -6.52
C LYS A 79 -11.96 -4.55 -6.90
N GLU A 80 -11.75 -3.27 -6.64
CA GLU A 80 -10.43 -2.64 -6.84
C GLU A 80 -9.36 -3.29 -5.96
N MET A 81 -9.69 -3.56 -4.69
CA MET A 81 -8.79 -4.25 -3.77
C MET A 81 -8.44 -5.65 -4.27
N LEU A 82 -9.42 -6.39 -4.81
CA LEU A 82 -9.20 -7.72 -5.37
C LEU A 82 -8.27 -7.68 -6.59
N LEU A 83 -8.45 -6.69 -7.48
CA LEU A 83 -7.57 -6.47 -8.62
C LEU A 83 -6.13 -6.21 -8.16
N TRP A 84 -5.98 -5.40 -7.12
CA TRP A 84 -4.69 -5.07 -6.55
C TRP A 84 -4.00 -6.31 -5.93
N ILE A 85 -4.75 -7.15 -5.21
CA ILE A 85 -4.26 -8.44 -4.69
C ILE A 85 -3.84 -9.36 -5.83
N LYS A 86 -4.62 -9.42 -6.92
CA LYS A 86 -4.30 -10.21 -8.10
C LYS A 86 -2.99 -9.74 -8.74
N GLU A 87 -2.79 -8.43 -8.91
CA GLU A 87 -1.53 -7.87 -9.41
C GLU A 87 -0.35 -8.22 -8.49
N MET A 88 -0.53 -8.14 -7.17
CA MET A 88 0.50 -8.57 -6.22
C MET A 88 0.85 -10.05 -6.36
N LEU A 89 -0.15 -10.93 -6.41
CA LEU A 89 0.03 -12.38 -6.56
C LEU A 89 0.69 -12.75 -7.89
N MET A 90 0.28 -12.11 -8.98
CA MET A 90 0.93 -12.26 -10.29
C MET A 90 2.40 -11.84 -10.23
N GLY A 91 2.71 -10.76 -9.51
CA GLY A 91 4.09 -10.34 -9.28
C GLY A 91 4.93 -11.36 -8.51
N PHE A 92 4.32 -12.10 -7.57
CA PHE A 92 5.04 -13.07 -6.72
C PHE A 92 5.44 -14.34 -7.46
N ASN A 93 4.78 -14.66 -8.57
CA ASN A 93 4.99 -15.88 -9.33
C ASN A 93 6.31 -15.81 -10.13
N GLY A 94 7.44 -15.94 -9.43
CA GLY A 94 8.80 -16.05 -10.00
C GLY A 94 9.87 -15.17 -9.36
N ASN A 95 9.54 -14.17 -8.53
CA ASN A 95 10.52 -13.23 -7.97
C ASN A 95 10.32 -12.96 -6.47
N LYS A 96 11.44 -12.86 -5.73
CA LYS A 96 11.50 -12.64 -4.28
C LYS A 96 10.96 -11.28 -3.80
N LYS A 97 10.64 -10.35 -4.73
CA LYS A 97 10.15 -8.99 -4.46
C LYS A 97 9.27 -8.51 -5.62
N THR A 98 8.13 -7.89 -5.34
CA THR A 98 7.18 -7.43 -6.37
C THR A 98 7.09 -5.92 -6.43
N LYS A 99 7.09 -5.35 -7.63
CA LYS A 99 6.96 -3.91 -7.88
C LYS A 99 5.53 -3.61 -8.26
N VAL A 100 4.78 -2.94 -7.39
CA VAL A 100 3.42 -2.51 -7.67
C VAL A 100 3.44 -1.02 -8.00
N LYS A 101 2.90 -0.64 -9.16
CA LYS A 101 2.67 0.76 -9.50
C LYS A 101 1.35 1.21 -8.86
N PRO A 102 1.26 2.44 -8.32
CA PRO A 102 -0.02 3.00 -7.96
C PRO A 102 -0.89 3.07 -9.21
N THR A 103 -2.11 2.51 -9.15
CA THR A 103 -3.08 2.58 -10.24
C THR A 103 -3.28 4.04 -10.63
N GLU A 104 -2.98 4.38 -11.88
CA GLU A 104 -3.38 5.68 -12.44
C GLU A 104 -4.90 5.68 -12.53
N VAL A 105 -5.57 6.17 -11.49
CA VAL A 105 -6.99 6.52 -11.61
C VAL A 105 -7.03 7.65 -12.62
N SER A 106 -7.49 7.33 -13.83
CA SER A 106 -7.72 8.31 -14.89
C SER A 106 -8.67 9.35 -14.33
N ARG A 107 -8.13 10.51 -13.95
CA ARG A 107 -8.93 11.66 -13.54
C ARG A 107 -9.66 12.14 -14.80
N GLN A 108 -10.93 11.76 -14.93
CA GLN A 108 -11.87 12.45 -15.81
C GLN A 108 -12.27 13.77 -15.17
#